data_AF-A0A2P4YTY7-F1
#
_entry.id   AF-A0A2P4YTY7-F1
#
_cell.length_a   1.000
_cell.length_b   1.000
_cell.length_c   1.000
_cell.angle_alpha   90.00
_cell.angle_beta   90.00
_cell.angle_gamma   90.00
#
_symmetry.space_group_name_H-M   'P 1'
#
loop_
_entity.id
_entity.type
_entity.pdbx_description
1 polymer ?
#
loop_
_entity_poly.entity_id
_entity_poly.type
_entity_poly.pdbx_seq_one_letter_code
_entity_poly.pdbx_strand_id
1 'polypeptide(L)' 'MSDAAPVRDPREPRFPVIVKHPTFDDVKANFDAGDYTRFLGVTALSFPAGYVFGLKLHRQSNR' A
#
# COMPACT_ATOMS: atom_id res chain seq x y z
N MET A 1 -41.50 12.21 -3.33
CA MET A 1 -40.62 11.25 -4.00
C MET A 1 -39.22 11.58 -3.57
N SER A 2 -38.57 10.72 -2.78
CA SER A 2 -37.22 10.97 -2.29
C SER A 2 -36.24 10.67 -3.41
N ASP A 3 -35.58 11.70 -3.92
CA ASP A 3 -34.59 11.62 -4.99
C ASP A 3 -33.26 11.12 -4.41
N ALA A 4 -33.18 9.81 -4.16
CA ALA A 4 -31.94 9.19 -3.71
C ALA A 4 -31.00 9.10 -4.92
N ALA A 5 -29.87 9.81 -4.85
CA ALA A 5 -28.83 9.72 -5.87
C ALA A 5 -28.48 8.24 -6.12
N PRO A 6 -28.34 7.81 -7.38
CA PRO A 6 -28.07 6.41 -7.70
C PRO A 6 -26.80 5.94 -6.98
N VAL A 7 -26.89 4.79 -6.32
CA VAL A 7 -25.77 4.17 -5.62
C VAL A 7 -24.72 3.78 -6.65
N ARG A 8 -23.61 4.52 -6.64
CA ARG A 8 -22.46 4.26 -7.51
C ARG A 8 -21.81 2.92 -7.15
N ASP A 9 -21.46 2.11 -8.15
CA ASP A 9 -20.66 0.89 -7.91
C ASP A 9 -19.27 1.28 -7.36
N PRO A 10 -18.89 0.80 -6.15
CA PRO A 10 -17.56 1.07 -5.58
C PRO A 10 -16.41 0.56 -6.44
N ARG A 11 -16.66 -0.35 -7.39
CA ARG A 11 -15.65 -0.91 -8.31
C ARG A 11 -15.37 0.00 -9.49
N GLU A 12 -16.26 0.93 -9.82
CA GLU A 12 -16.07 1.84 -10.93
C GLU A 12 -15.03 2.92 -10.59
N PRO A 13 -14.02 3.17 -11.45
CA PRO A 13 -12.99 4.18 -11.20
C PRO A 13 -13.57 5.56 -10.93
N ARG A 14 -13.18 6.15 -9.79
CA ARG A 14 -13.62 7.49 -9.36
C ARG A 14 -13.10 8.63 -10.22
N PHE A 15 -11.95 8.41 -10.84
CA PHE A 15 -11.25 9.36 -11.66
C PHE A 15 -11.09 8.80 -13.08
N PRO A 16 -10.87 9.67 -14.07
CA PRO A 16 -10.58 9.24 -15.43
C PRO A 16 -9.44 8.22 -15.47
N VAL A 17 -9.65 7.12 -16.19
CA VAL A 17 -8.65 6.07 -16.35
C VAL A 17 -7.70 6.48 -17.47
N ILE A 18 -6.44 6.74 -17.13
CA ILE A 18 -5.40 7.13 -18.09
C ILE A 18 -4.95 5.93 -18.92
N VAL A 19 -4.69 4.78 -18.25
CA VAL A 19 -4.34 3.51 -18.89
C VAL A 19 -5.12 2.38 -18.22
N LYS A 20 -5.92 1.64 -18.99
CA LYS A 20 -6.83 0.60 -18.45
C LYS A 20 -6.11 -0.67 -18.00
N HIS A 21 -5.04 -1.05 -18.71
CA HIS A 21 -4.27 -2.27 -18.47
C HIS A 21 -2.77 -1.94 -18.53
N PRO A 22 -2.24 -1.24 -17.52
CA PRO A 22 -0.83 -0.86 -17.51
C PRO A 22 0.05 -2.11 -17.38
N THR A 23 1.20 -2.08 -18.06
CA THR A 23 2.24 -3.07 -17.83
C THR A 23 2.93 -2.82 -16.48
N PHE A 24 3.75 -3.76 -16.03
CA PHE A 24 4.54 -3.56 -14.82
C PHE A 24 5.46 -2.34 -14.93
N ASP A 25 6.09 -2.15 -16.09
CA ASP A 25 7.00 -1.03 -16.28
C ASP A 25 6.28 0.33 -16.30
N ASP A 26 5.06 0.39 -16.85
CA ASP A 26 4.24 1.61 -16.80
C ASP A 26 3.93 2.01 -15.35
N VAL A 27 3.58 1.04 -14.51
CA VAL A 27 3.29 1.29 -13.08
C VAL A 27 4.56 1.73 -12.36
N LYS A 28 5.67 1.01 -12.54
CA LYS A 28 6.95 1.30 -11.88
C LYS A 28 7.48 2.68 -12.25
N ALA A 29 7.39 3.06 -13.52
CA ALA A 29 7.86 4.36 -14.01
C ALA A 29 7.01 5.53 -13.51
N ASN A 30 5.76 5.28 -13.09
CA ASN A 30 4.83 6.29 -12.60
C ASN A 30 4.91 6.52 -11.08
N PHE A 31 5.90 5.93 -10.38
CA PHE A 31 6.10 6.21 -8.95
C PHE A 31 6.55 7.65 -8.73
N ASP A 32 5.87 8.34 -7.82
CA ASP A 32 6.26 9.69 -7.41
C ASP A 32 7.00 9.72 -6.07
N ALA A 33 7.42 10.92 -5.66
CA ALA A 33 8.12 11.12 -4.39
C ALA A 33 7.28 10.65 -3.17
N GLY A 34 5.95 10.76 -3.23
CA GLY A 34 5.04 10.30 -2.19
C GLY A 34 5.03 8.77 -2.09
N ASP A 35 5.03 8.07 -3.22
CA ASP A 35 5.08 6.61 -3.25
C ASP A 35 6.41 6.08 -2.70
N TYR A 36 7.53 6.69 -3.08
CA TYR A 36 8.83 6.35 -2.50
C TYR A 36 8.91 6.65 -1.00
N THR A 37 8.30 7.76 -0.55
CA THR A 37 8.23 8.08 0.88
C THR A 37 7.46 7.02 1.66
N ARG A 38 6.32 6.55 1.12
CA ARG A 38 5.55 5.46 1.74
C ARG A 38 6.32 4.15 1.75
N PHE A 39 6.93 3.79 0.62
CA PHE A 39 7.76 2.59 0.52
C PHE A 39 8.89 2.59 1.55
N LEU A 40 9.61 3.70 1.66
CA LEU A 40 10.69 3.87 2.63
C LEU A 40 10.17 3.82 4.07
N GLY A 41 9.04 4.48 4.36
CA GLY A 41 8.41 4.46 5.67
C GLY A 41 8.02 3.04 6.11
N VAL A 42 7.36 2.28 5.23
CA VAL A 42 7.00 0.88 5.51
C VAL A 42 8.26 0.05 5.77
N THR A 43 9.29 0.20 4.95
CA THR A 43 10.56 -0.54 5.09
C THR A 43 11.26 -0.21 6.41
N ALA A 44 11.40 1.09 6.71
CA ALA A 44 12.10 1.59 7.89
C ALA A 44 11.39 1.25 9.19
N LEU A 45 10.07 1.04 9.18
CA LEU A 45 9.33 0.59 10.36
C LEU A 45 9.35 -0.94 10.49
N SER A 46 9.09 -1.65 9.39
CA SER A 46 8.92 -3.11 9.41
C SER A 46 10.21 -3.84 9.72
N PHE A 47 11.33 -3.41 9.13
CA PHE A 47 12.60 -4.11 9.30
C PHE A 47 13.11 -4.05 10.76
N PRO A 48 13.22 -2.88 11.42
CA PRO A 48 13.60 -2.83 12.83
C PRO A 48 12.58 -3.50 13.75
N ALA A 49 11.28 -3.41 13.47
CA ALA A 49 10.26 -4.09 14.26
C ALA A 49 10.47 -5.62 14.25
N GLY A 50 10.68 -6.20 13.06
CA GLY A 50 11.00 -7.61 12.91
C GLY A 50 12.32 -8.01 13.59
N TYR A 51 13.35 -7.17 13.49
CA TYR A 51 14.63 -7.39 14.15
C TYR A 51 14.52 -7.45 15.68
N VAL A 52 13.85 -6.47 16.29
CA VAL A 52 13.64 -6.42 17.75
C VAL A 52 12.79 -7.61 18.21
N PHE A 53 11.74 -7.94 17.46
CA PHE A 53 10.90 -9.09 17.75
C PHE A 53 11.69 -10.40 17.71
N GLY A 54 12.47 -10.62 16.66
CA GLY A 54 13.31 -11.82 16.52
C GLY A 54 14.33 -11.97 17.65
N LEU A 55 15.02 -10.89 18.03
CA LEU A 55 15.97 -10.91 19.15
C LEU A 55 15.31 -11.20 20.50
N LYS A 56 14.18 -10.55 20.78
CA LYS A 56 13.50 -10.67 22.08
C LYS A 56 12.77 -12.00 22.23
N LEU A 57 12.10 -12.49 21.18
CA LEU A 57 11.34 -13.73 21.24
C LEU A 57 12.25 -14.97 21.26
N HIS A 58 13.30 -15.00 20.42
CA HIS A 58 14.20 -16.14 20.35
C HIS A 58 15.11 -16.27 21.59
N ARG A 59 15.42 -15.15 22.27
CA ARG A 59 16.22 -15.19 23.51
C ARG A 59 15.42 -15.66 24.73
N GLN A 60 14.09 -15.56 24.73
CA GLN A 60 13.25 -16.08 25.81
C GLN A 60 12.86 -17.55 25.63
N SER A 61 12.96 -18.10 24.42
CA SER A 61 12.72 -19.53 24.16
C SER A 61 13.86 -20.46 24.60
N ASN A 62 15.03 -19.91 24.96
CA ASN A 62 16.24 -20.68 25.30
C ASN A 62 16.70 -20.47 26.76
N ARG A 63 15.80 -19.98 27.62
CA ARG A 63 15.91 -19.96 29.08
C ARG A 63 14.84 -20.88 29.67
#